data_AF-A0A945TRT0-F1
#
_entry.id   AF-A0A945TRT0-F1
#
_cell.length_a   1.000
_cell.length_b   1.000
_cell.length_c   1.000
_cell.angle_alpha   90.00
_cell.angle_beta   90.00
_cell.angle_gamma   90.00
#
_symmetry.space_group_name_H-M   'P 1'
#
loop_
_entity.id
_entity.type
_entity.pdbx_description
1 polymer ?
#
loop_
_entity_poly.entity_id
_entity_poly.type
_entity_poly.pdbx_seq_one_letter_code
_entity_poly.pdbx_strand_id
1 'polypeptide(L)'
;MTRLVTLIFMILGLVGSGSILAHSAADSNNEQLQALVKQSDAIFYGEVKEVLYRMSEATKRAPNGIPHTFVRYQIFNTFRGSVSREIILRFVGGTDGKGGIMMQNDVPTFRKGER
;
A
#
# COMPACT_ATOMS: atom_id res chain seq x y z
N MET A 1 21.97 41.78 -25.49
CA MET A 1 22.32 40.34 -25.63
C MET A 1 22.69 39.72 -24.27
N THR A 2 21.82 39.84 -23.25
CA THR A 2 22.08 39.34 -21.89
C THR A 2 20.78 38.96 -21.17
N ARG A 3 19.76 38.52 -21.90
CA ARG A 3 18.49 38.00 -21.33
C ARG A 3 17.94 36.77 -22.06
N LEU A 4 18.78 36.11 -22.86
CA LEU A 4 18.43 34.89 -23.60
C LEU A 4 19.07 33.63 -23.02
N VAL A 5 20.04 33.78 -22.10
CA VAL A 5 20.76 32.65 -21.47
C VAL A 5 20.04 32.16 -20.21
N THR A 6 19.11 32.94 -19.65
CA THR A 6 18.43 32.63 -18.39
C THR A 6 17.22 31.71 -18.54
N LEU A 7 16.73 31.48 -19.76
CA LEU A 7 15.54 30.65 -20.01
C LEU A 7 15.87 29.16 -20.21
N ILE A 8 17.13 28.81 -20.47
CA ILE A 8 17.56 27.42 -20.71
C ILE A 8 17.76 26.64 -19.39
N PHE A 9 17.98 27.34 -18.27
CA PHE A 9 18.14 26.69 -16.95
C PHE A 9 16.82 26.29 -16.26
N MET A 10 15.68 26.81 -16.71
CA MET A 10 14.40 26.60 -16.02
C MET A 10 13.63 25.35 -16.49
N ILE A 11 14.07 24.72 -17.58
CA ILE A 11 13.45 23.48 -18.12
C ILE A 11 14.24 22.22 -17.69
N LEU A 12 15.46 22.37 -17.17
CA LEU A 12 16.31 21.25 -16.74
C LEU A 12 16.09 20.81 -15.27
N GLY A 13 15.19 21.48 -14.54
CA GLY A 13 14.96 21.22 -13.11
C GLY A 13 13.79 20.29 -12.80
N LEU A 14 13.04 19.82 -13.80
CA LEU A 14 11.79 19.07 -13.58
C LEU A 14 11.84 17.63 -14.12
N VAL A 15 13.01 17.01 -14.08
CA VAL A 15 13.17 15.55 -14.23
C VAL A 15 13.89 15.02 -12.99
N GLY A 16 13.42 15.44 -11.81
CA GLY A 16 13.68 14.72 -10.57
C GLY A 16 12.76 13.52 -10.55
N SER A 17 13.16 12.43 -11.21
CA SER A 17 12.58 11.11 -11.02
C SER A 17 12.77 10.73 -9.56
N GLY A 18 11.80 11.14 -8.73
CA GLY A 18 11.67 10.64 -7.37
C GLY A 18 11.38 9.17 -7.47
N SER A 19 12.41 8.35 -7.44
CA SER A 19 12.30 6.96 -7.01
C SER A 19 11.74 7.00 -5.60
N ILE A 20 10.40 6.98 -5.50
CA ILE A 20 9.68 6.68 -4.28
C ILE A 20 10.31 5.39 -3.79
N LEU A 21 10.97 5.45 -2.63
CA LEU A 21 11.69 4.35 -2.02
C LEU A 21 10.78 3.12 -1.99
N ALA A 22 10.92 2.25 -2.99
CA ALA A 22 10.33 0.94 -2.95
C ALA A 22 11.02 0.23 -1.78
N HIS A 23 10.30 0.09 -0.66
CA HIS A 23 10.73 -0.71 0.47
C HIS A 23 10.57 -2.19 0.07
N SER A 24 11.28 -2.63 -0.96
CA SER A 24 11.56 -4.06 -1.12
C SER A 24 12.62 -4.39 -0.08
N ALA A 25 12.35 -5.41 0.74
CA ALA A 25 13.37 -6.01 1.58
C ALA A 25 14.50 -6.50 0.66
N ALA A 26 15.52 -5.67 0.48
CA ALA A 26 16.71 -5.97 -0.32
C ALA A 26 17.74 -6.70 0.54
N ASP A 27 17.30 -7.67 1.34
CA ASP A 27 18.22 -8.70 1.82
C ASP A 27 18.21 -9.80 0.77
N SER A 28 19.35 -10.02 0.12
CA SER A 28 19.54 -11.04 -0.92
C SER A 28 19.36 -12.47 -0.41
N ASN A 29 18.99 -12.64 0.85
CA ASN A 29 18.68 -13.91 1.48
C ASN A 29 17.28 -14.38 1.10
N ASN A 30 17.22 -15.17 0.03
CA ASN A 30 16.03 -15.89 -0.44
C ASN A 30 15.36 -16.72 0.68
N GLU A 31 16.07 -17.05 1.77
CA GLU A 31 15.51 -17.78 2.92
C GLU A 31 14.31 -17.09 3.55
N GLN A 32 14.34 -15.76 3.72
CA GLN A 32 13.22 -15.04 4.32
C GLN A 32 11.99 -15.06 3.40
N LEU A 33 12.19 -14.82 2.10
CA LEU A 33 11.11 -14.93 1.12
C LEU A 33 10.55 -16.36 1.06
N GLN A 34 11.41 -17.37 1.04
CA GLN A 34 10.98 -18.77 1.08
C GLN A 34 10.18 -19.08 2.34
N ALA A 35 10.57 -18.56 3.50
CA ALA A 35 9.82 -18.71 4.73
C ALA A 35 8.42 -18.06 4.61
N LEU A 36 8.32 -16.83 4.10
CA LEU A 36 7.04 -16.15 3.86
C LEU A 36 6.17 -16.92 2.87
N VAL A 37 6.74 -17.38 1.75
CA VAL A 37 6.03 -18.20 0.76
C VAL A 37 5.51 -19.49 1.41
N LYS A 38 6.31 -20.16 2.25
CA LYS A 38 5.92 -21.39 2.95
C LYS A 38 4.79 -21.16 3.95
N GLN A 39 4.82 -20.03 4.67
CA GLN A 39 3.83 -19.66 5.69
C GLN A 39 2.54 -19.10 5.11
N SER A 40 2.54 -18.62 3.86
CA SER A 40 1.37 -17.99 3.26
C SER A 40 0.27 -19.00 2.93
N ASP A 41 -0.97 -18.69 3.30
CA ASP A 41 -2.15 -19.46 2.91
C ASP A 41 -2.51 -19.24 1.43
N ALA A 42 -2.29 -18.02 0.93
CA ALA A 42 -2.56 -17.63 -0.45
C ALA A 42 -1.53 -16.62 -0.97
N ILE A 43 -1.23 -16.72 -2.27
CA ILE A 43 -0.37 -15.77 -3.00
C ILE A 43 -1.05 -15.49 -4.33
N PHE A 44 -1.31 -14.21 -4.64
CA PHE A 44 -2.03 -13.81 -5.84
C PHE A 44 -1.50 -12.50 -6.42
N TYR A 45 -1.83 -12.25 -7.68
CA TYR A 45 -1.64 -10.99 -8.38
C TYR A 45 -3.00 -10.43 -8.81
N GLY A 46 -3.23 -9.14 -8.57
CA GLY A 46 -4.52 -8.51 -8.78
C GLY A 46 -4.46 -6.99 -8.76
N GLU A 47 -5.59 -6.33 -8.94
CA GLU A 47 -5.72 -4.87 -8.91
C GLU A 47 -6.59 -4.41 -7.74
N VAL A 48 -6.14 -3.38 -7.02
CA VAL A 48 -6.95 -2.70 -6.00
C VAL A 48 -8.12 -2.00 -6.67
N LYS A 49 -9.33 -2.51 -6.51
CA LYS A 49 -10.55 -1.89 -7.05
C LYS A 49 -11.11 -0.82 -6.12
N GLU A 50 -10.89 -0.96 -4.82
CA GLU A 50 -11.47 -0.08 -3.81
C GLU A 50 -10.68 -0.10 -2.50
N VAL A 51 -10.65 1.05 -1.83
CA VAL A 51 -10.08 1.23 -0.48
C VAL A 51 -11.14 1.91 0.37
N LEU A 52 -11.55 1.28 1.47
CA LEU A 52 -12.57 1.78 2.38
C LEU A 52 -12.00 1.89 3.80
N TYR A 53 -12.26 3.03 4.45
CA TYR A 53 -11.88 3.26 5.84
C TYR A 53 -13.08 3.10 6.76
N ARG A 54 -12.94 2.36 7.86
CA ARG A 54 -13.99 2.14 8.87
C ARG A 54 -13.38 2.12 10.26
N MET A 55 -14.19 2.42 11.25
CA MET A 55 -13.83 2.26 12.66
C MET A 55 -14.38 0.93 13.17
N SER A 56 -13.61 0.24 14.00
CA SER A 56 -14.16 -0.85 14.82
C SER A 56 -15.19 -0.30 15.80
N GLU A 57 -15.99 -1.20 16.37
CA GLU A 57 -16.80 -0.85 17.54
C GLU A 57 -15.91 -0.34 18.68
N ALA A 58 -16.44 0.62 19.43
CA ALA A 58 -15.80 1.13 20.63
C ALA A 58 -15.77 0.04 21.71
N THR A 59 -14.64 -0.10 22.39
CA THR A 59 -14.47 -1.03 23.51
C THR A 59 -13.92 -0.29 24.72
N LYS A 60 -13.94 -0.90 25.91
CA LYS A 60 -13.30 -0.32 27.10
C LYS A 60 -11.82 0.00 26.90
N ARG A 61 -11.12 -0.76 26.05
CA ARG A 61 -9.68 -0.56 25.75
C ARG A 61 -9.46 0.43 24.60
N ALA A 62 -10.43 0.57 23.70
CA ALA A 62 -10.40 1.49 22.58
C ALA A 62 -11.74 2.25 22.51
N PRO A 63 -11.94 3.28 23.37
CA PRO A 63 -13.23 3.96 23.50
C PRO A 63 -13.66 4.72 22.25
N ASN A 64 -12.71 5.04 21.37
CA ASN A 64 -12.97 5.71 20.10
C ASN A 64 -13.03 4.74 18.90
N GLY A 65 -12.97 3.43 19.14
CA GLY A 65 -12.77 2.42 18.10
C GLY A 65 -11.35 2.45 17.54
N ILE A 66 -11.03 1.47 16.69
CA ILE A 66 -9.75 1.32 16.03
C ILE A 66 -9.95 1.52 14.52
N PRO A 67 -9.18 2.41 13.86
CA PRO A 67 -9.23 2.53 12.41
C PRO A 67 -8.84 1.24 11.70
N HIS A 68 -9.58 0.92 10.64
CA HIS A 68 -9.32 -0.19 9.73
C HIS A 68 -9.41 0.26 8.28
N THR A 69 -8.55 -0.31 7.46
CA THR A 69 -8.56 -0.16 6.00
C THR A 69 -8.99 -1.48 5.37
N PHE A 70 -10.04 -1.44 4.56
CA PHE A 70 -10.54 -2.57 3.78
C PHE A 70 -10.17 -2.37 2.32
N VAL A 71 -9.45 -3.32 1.74
CA VAL A 71 -8.92 -3.23 0.38
C VAL A 71 -9.53 -4.34 -0.44
N ARG A 72 -10.30 -3.97 -1.47
CA ARG A 72 -10.93 -4.91 -2.39
C ARG A 72 -10.03 -5.10 -3.60
N TYR A 73 -9.65 -6.34 -3.86
CA TYR A 73 -8.84 -6.75 -4.99
C TYR A 73 -9.66 -7.51 -6.01
N GLN A 74 -9.48 -7.18 -7.29
CA GLN A 74 -9.79 -8.07 -8.40
C GLN A 74 -8.58 -8.96 -8.66
N ILE A 75 -8.76 -10.27 -8.56
CA ILE A 75 -7.68 -11.23 -8.78
C ILE A 75 -7.53 -11.53 -10.26
N PHE A 76 -6.29 -11.49 -10.75
CA PHE A 76 -5.93 -11.85 -12.12
C PHE A 76 -5.24 -13.22 -12.18
N ASN A 77 -4.39 -13.53 -11.21
CA ASN A 77 -3.71 -14.81 -11.12
C ASN A 77 -3.52 -15.24 -9.66
N THR A 78 -3.55 -16.54 -9.41
CA THR A 78 -3.30 -17.15 -8.10
C THR A 78 -2.12 -18.09 -8.22
N PHE A 79 -1.05 -17.82 -7.46
CA PHE A 79 0.17 -18.61 -7.45
C PHE A 79 0.15 -19.69 -6.36
N ARG A 80 -0.60 -19.48 -5.27
CA ARG A 80 -0.76 -20.43 -4.16
C ARG A 80 -2.12 -20.26 -3.50
N GLY A 81 -2.68 -21.37 -3.01
CA GLY A 81 -3.95 -21.41 -2.30
C GLY A 81 -5.16 -21.31 -3.22
N SER A 82 -6.34 -21.15 -2.64
CA SER A 82 -7.58 -20.90 -3.37
C SER A 82 -8.13 -19.53 -3.00
N VAL A 83 -8.27 -18.66 -3.99
CA VAL A 83 -8.77 -17.30 -3.82
C VAL A 83 -9.87 -17.08 -4.85
N SER A 84 -10.96 -16.44 -4.42
CA SER A 84 -12.05 -16.04 -5.31
C SER A 84 -11.56 -15.00 -6.33
N ARG A 85 -12.33 -14.78 -7.41
CA ARG A 85 -12.03 -13.71 -8.38
C ARG A 85 -11.97 -12.32 -7.75
N GLU A 86 -12.63 -12.14 -6.61
CA GLU A 86 -12.56 -10.94 -5.79
C GLU A 86 -12.26 -11.33 -4.33
N ILE A 87 -11.44 -10.54 -3.65
CA ILE A 87 -11.17 -10.70 -2.21
C ILE A 87 -11.09 -9.33 -1.54
N ILE A 88 -11.53 -9.25 -0.29
CA ILE A 88 -11.37 -8.07 0.55
C ILE A 88 -10.41 -8.41 1.69
N LEU A 89 -9.33 -7.64 1.80
CA LEU A 89 -8.38 -7.74 2.91
C LEU A 89 -8.65 -6.61 3.91
N ARG A 90 -8.49 -6.93 5.21
CA ARG A 90 -8.66 -5.96 6.31
C ARG A 90 -7.32 -5.73 6.98
N PHE A 91 -6.91 -4.48 7.02
CA PHE A 91 -5.72 -4.01 7.73
C PHE A 91 -6.13 -3.14 8.92
N VAL A 92 -5.36 -3.21 9.99
CA VAL A 92 -5.46 -2.27 11.12
C VAL A 92 -4.72 -1.00 10.70
N GLY A 93 -5.27 0.17 10.99
CA GLY A 93 -4.73 1.46 10.56
C GLY A 93 -5.56 2.14 9.47
N GLY A 94 -5.11 3.34 9.11
CA GLY A 94 -5.80 4.25 8.19
C GLY A 94 -6.38 5.47 8.88
N THR A 95 -7.21 6.22 8.16
CA THR A 95 -7.85 7.43 8.71
C THR A 95 -9.05 7.11 9.59
N ASP A 96 -9.25 7.93 10.62
CA ASP A 96 -10.44 7.89 11.49
C ASP A 96 -11.65 8.69 10.94
N GLY A 97 -11.48 9.34 9.78
CA GLY A 97 -12.51 10.18 9.15
C GLY A 97 -12.74 11.55 9.81
N LYS A 98 -11.97 11.89 10.85
CA LYS A 98 -12.02 13.16 11.59
C LYS A 98 -10.72 13.97 11.45
N GLY A 99 -9.85 13.56 10.53
CA GLY A 99 -8.52 14.14 10.31
C GLY A 99 -7.39 13.42 11.06
N GLY A 100 -7.71 12.43 11.89
CA GLY A 100 -6.72 11.54 12.50
C GLY A 100 -6.30 10.41 11.56
N ILE A 101 -5.06 9.96 11.74
CA ILE A 101 -4.48 8.83 11.01
C ILE A 101 -3.78 7.92 12.02
N MET A 102 -4.09 6.63 11.98
CA MET A 102 -3.36 5.61 12.70
C MET A 102 -2.43 4.88 11.73
N MET A 103 -1.12 5.05 11.95
CA MET A 103 -0.07 4.41 11.15
C MET A 103 0.37 3.09 11.79
N GLN A 104 0.65 2.09 10.96
CA GLN A 104 1.24 0.83 11.39
C GLN A 104 2.41 0.49 10.46
N ASN A 105 3.59 0.24 11.04
CA ASN A 105 4.84 0.10 10.28
C ASN A 105 4.80 -1.08 9.28
N ASP A 106 4.07 -2.14 9.60
CA ASP A 106 4.01 -3.37 8.81
C ASP A 106 2.79 -3.43 7.87
N VAL A 107 2.07 -2.31 7.70
CA VAL A 107 0.89 -2.23 6.84
C VAL A 107 1.20 -1.36 5.62
N PRO A 108 1.07 -1.90 4.40
CA PRO A 108 1.27 -1.11 3.19
C PRO A 108 0.27 0.03 3.06
N THR A 109 0.63 1.03 2.27
CA THR A 109 -0.32 2.01 1.73
C THR A 109 -0.97 1.45 0.47
N PHE A 110 -2.23 1.78 0.21
CA PHE A 110 -2.98 1.25 -0.92
C PHE A 110 -3.60 2.39 -1.73
N ARG A 111 -3.56 2.25 -3.06
CA ARG A 111 -4.26 3.16 -3.96
C ARG A 111 -5.15 2.39 -4.94
N LYS A 112 -6.36 2.90 -5.16
CA LYS A 112 -7.24 2.37 -6.22
C LYS A 112 -6.52 2.37 -7.57
N GLY A 113 -6.54 1.24 -8.27
CA GLY A 113 -5.87 0.99 -9.54
C GLY A 113 -4.44 0.44 -9.41
N GLU A 114 -3.89 0.34 -8.21
CA GLU A 114 -2.58 -0.28 -7.96
C GLU A 114 -2.62 -1.80 -8.21
N ARG A 115 -1.50 -2.38 -8.66
CA ARG A 115 -1.34 -3.79 -9.04
C ARG A 115 -0.06 -4.38 -8.49
#